data_AF-A0A4Y7JCJ4-F1
#
_entry.id   AF-A0A4Y7JCJ4-F1
#
_cell.length_a   1.000
_cell.length_b   1.000
_cell.length_c   1.000
_cell.angle_alpha   90.00
_cell.angle_beta   90.00
_cell.angle_gamma   90.00
#
_symmetry.space_group_name_H-M   'P 1'
#
loop_
_entity.id
_entity.type
_entity.pdbx_description
1 polymer ?
#
loop_
_entity_poly.entity_id
_entity_poly.type
_entity_poly.pdbx_seq_one_letter_code
_entity_poly.pdbx_strand_id
1 'polypeptide(L)'
;MRTMEPIILFYKISFFAALLISSNIFVEAGNVGVNYGRQGNNLPSPSAVVSLLRSRNVDRIRLFSPDWDVLNALRGSGIGVVLCVPNRDIQRMGNDPDFAGNWIWNNVLSFGDVQFRYISVGNEVNIPYAGESNHILPAMRNLHNALRAAGKTTPVTTTISFGGL
;
A
#
# COMPACT_ATOMS: atom_id res chain seq x y z
N MET A 1 -30.26 -6.50 56.73
CA MET A 1 -29.43 -7.29 55.80
C MET A 1 -30.13 -7.34 54.43
N ARG A 2 -30.11 -6.24 53.66
CA ARG A 2 -30.82 -6.09 52.36
C ARG A 2 -30.17 -5.08 51.40
N THR A 3 -28.86 -4.81 51.56
CA THR A 3 -28.16 -3.72 50.85
C THR A 3 -27.05 -4.20 49.91
N MET A 4 -26.84 -5.52 49.74
CA MET A 4 -25.72 -6.06 48.96
C MET A 4 -26.01 -6.23 47.45
N GLU A 5 -27.28 -6.30 47.04
CA GLU A 5 -27.69 -6.49 45.64
C GLU A 5 -27.21 -5.38 44.68
N PRO A 6 -27.32 -4.07 45.00
CA PRO A 6 -26.90 -3.00 44.08
C PRO A 6 -25.38 -2.99 43.88
N ILE A 7 -24.64 -3.33 44.95
CA ILE A 7 -23.18 -3.36 44.96
C ILE A 7 -22.69 -4.51 44.07
N ILE A 8 -23.28 -5.69 44.19
CA ILE A 8 -22.94 -6.86 43.35
C ILE A 8 -23.25 -6.59 41.87
N LEU A 9 -24.37 -5.93 41.57
CA LEU A 9 -24.74 -5.56 40.20
C LEU A 9 -23.73 -4.57 39.59
N PHE A 10 -23.30 -3.57 40.36
CA PHE A 10 -22.28 -2.60 39.93
C PHE A 10 -20.95 -3.29 39.57
N TYR A 11 -20.49 -4.25 40.40
CA TYR A 11 -19.27 -5.01 40.11
C TYR A 11 -19.40 -5.89 38.86
N LYS A 12 -20.57 -6.53 38.63
CA LYS A 12 -20.82 -7.33 37.42
C LYS A 12 -20.81 -6.48 36.14
N ILE A 13 -21.45 -5.32 36.17
CA ILE A 13 -21.47 -4.38 35.04
C ILE A 13 -20.05 -3.87 34.77
N SER A 14 -19.33 -3.46 35.82
CA SER A 14 -17.94 -2.99 35.70
C SER A 14 -17.01 -4.06 35.14
N PHE A 15 -17.18 -5.32 35.56
CA PHE A 15 -16.41 -6.45 35.04
C PHE A 15 -16.71 -6.73 33.56
N PHE A 16 -17.99 -6.74 33.16
CA PHE A 16 -18.36 -6.92 31.75
C PHE A 16 -17.90 -5.76 30.87
N ALA A 17 -17.98 -4.53 31.36
CA ALA A 17 -17.46 -3.35 30.66
C ALA A 17 -15.94 -3.44 30.49
N ALA A 18 -15.20 -3.84 31.53
CA ALA A 18 -13.76 -4.05 31.45
C ALA A 18 -13.37 -5.16 30.46
N LEU A 19 -14.15 -6.25 30.38
CA LEU A 19 -13.96 -7.35 29.42
C LEU A 19 -14.24 -6.93 27.96
N LEU A 20 -15.24 -6.07 27.75
CA LEU A 20 -15.53 -5.47 26.44
C LEU A 20 -14.43 -4.48 26.01
N ILE A 21 -13.83 -3.76 26.96
CA ILE A 21 -12.72 -2.84 26.66
C ILE A 21 -11.43 -3.61 26.36
N SER A 22 -11.13 -4.68 27.10
CA SER A 22 -9.91 -5.48 26.89
C SER A 22 -9.90 -6.27 25.58
N SER A 23 -11.07 -6.67 25.07
CA SER A 23 -11.20 -7.34 23.76
C SER A 23 -10.98 -6.40 22.56
N ASN A 24 -10.94 -5.09 22.78
CA ASN A 24 -10.66 -4.09 21.75
C ASN A 24 -9.23 -3.52 21.80
N ILE A 25 -8.35 -4.08 22.64
CA ILE A 25 -6.92 -3.73 22.61
C ILE A 25 -6.29 -4.45 21.41
N PHE A 26 -6.48 -3.86 20.23
CA PHE A 26 -5.60 -4.13 19.10
C PHE A 26 -4.23 -3.57 19.46
N VAL A 27 -3.35 -4.44 19.95
CA VAL A 27 -1.92 -4.17 19.86
C VAL A 27 -1.62 -4.13 18.38
N GLU A 28 -1.42 -2.93 17.82
CA GLU A 28 -0.85 -2.76 16.49
C GLU A 28 0.61 -3.22 16.59
N ALA A 29 0.81 -4.55 16.56
CA ALA A 29 2.11 -5.13 16.30
C ALA A 29 2.57 -4.54 14.96
N GLY A 30 3.64 -3.75 14.98
CA GLY A 30 4.03 -2.91 13.85
C GLY A 30 3.96 -3.69 12.53
N ASN A 31 3.08 -3.26 11.64
CA ASN A 31 2.85 -3.97 10.39
C ASN A 31 4.15 -3.99 9.57
N VAL A 32 4.67 -5.19 9.32
CA VAL A 32 5.89 -5.40 8.55
C VAL A 32 5.52 -5.61 7.08
N GLY A 33 6.17 -4.86 6.19
CA GLY A 33 6.07 -5.05 4.76
C GLY A 33 7.36 -5.58 4.14
N VAL A 34 7.26 -6.17 2.95
CA VAL A 34 8.41 -6.68 2.20
C VAL A 34 8.46 -6.12 0.77
N ASN A 35 9.67 -5.97 0.23
CA ASN A 35 9.86 -5.68 -1.19
C ASN A 35 9.69 -6.99 -1.98
N TYR A 36 8.70 -7.05 -2.88
CA TYR A 36 8.49 -8.23 -3.72
C TYR A 36 9.22 -8.05 -5.06
N GLY A 37 10.51 -8.38 -5.06
CA GLY A 37 11.34 -8.40 -6.25
C GLY A 37 10.95 -9.51 -7.22
N ARG A 38 10.87 -9.18 -8.51
CA ARG A 38 10.50 -10.10 -9.59
C ARG A 38 11.66 -10.48 -10.52
N GLN A 39 12.86 -9.95 -10.26
CA GLN A 39 14.07 -10.28 -11.01
C GLN A 39 14.71 -11.55 -10.46
N GLY A 40 14.22 -12.71 -10.91
CA GLY A 40 14.76 -14.02 -10.58
C GLY A 40 14.18 -15.10 -11.50
N ASN A 41 14.93 -16.15 -11.79
CA ASN A 41 14.56 -17.19 -12.76
C ASN A 41 13.94 -18.45 -12.12
N ASN A 42 13.86 -18.51 -10.79
CA ASN A 42 13.36 -19.64 -10.02
C ASN A 42 12.38 -19.22 -8.91
N LEU A 43 11.78 -18.03 -9.05
CA LEU A 43 10.85 -17.49 -8.06
C LEU A 43 9.54 -18.30 -8.04
N PRO A 44 8.89 -18.48 -6.87
CA PRO A 44 7.55 -19.06 -6.80
C PRO A 44 6.53 -18.25 -7.62
N SER A 45 5.39 -18.88 -7.95
CA SER A 45 4.28 -18.19 -8.60
C SER A 45 3.73 -17.06 -7.70
N PRO A 46 3.13 -16.00 -8.28
CA PRO A 46 2.54 -14.93 -7.48
C PRO A 46 1.50 -15.41 -6.45
N SER A 47 0.67 -16.39 -6.81
CA SER A 47 -0.29 -17.00 -5.87
C SER A 47 0.41 -17.69 -4.69
N ALA A 48 1.48 -18.44 -4.95
CA ALA A 48 2.27 -19.09 -3.89
C ALA A 48 2.93 -18.05 -2.97
N VAL A 49 3.42 -16.94 -3.53
CA VAL A 49 3.96 -15.83 -2.73
C VAL A 49 2.87 -15.17 -1.87
N VAL A 50 1.69 -14.90 -2.43
CA VAL A 50 0.57 -14.33 -1.65
C VAL A 50 0.16 -15.27 -0.51
N SER A 51 0.07 -16.58 -0.76
CA SER A 51 -0.18 -17.58 0.29
C SER A 51 0.92 -17.58 1.36
N LEU A 52 2.19 -17.50 0.95
CA LEU A 52 3.33 -17.40 1.86
C LEU A 52 3.22 -16.16 2.75
N LEU A 53 3.01 -14.98 2.16
CA LEU A 53 2.87 -13.71 2.89
C LEU A 53 1.77 -13.79 3.96
N ARG A 54 0.59 -14.30 3.58
CA ARG A 54 -0.53 -14.50 4.52
C ARG A 54 -0.18 -15.47 5.64
N SER A 55 0.46 -16.60 5.34
CA SER A 55 0.90 -17.57 6.36
C SER A 55 1.95 -17.02 7.34
N ARG A 56 2.62 -15.91 6.99
CA ARG A 56 3.64 -15.25 7.80
C ARG A 56 3.15 -13.92 8.40
N ASN A 57 1.86 -13.62 8.30
CA ASN A 57 1.28 -12.35 8.75
C ASN A 57 1.98 -11.12 8.15
N VAL A 58 2.50 -11.24 6.92
CA VAL A 58 3.00 -10.10 6.15
C VAL A 58 1.84 -9.55 5.34
N ASP A 59 1.43 -8.33 5.67
CA ASP A 59 0.22 -7.71 5.15
C ASP A 59 0.51 -6.54 4.20
N ARG A 60 1.78 -6.26 3.91
CA ARG A 60 2.21 -5.17 3.04
C ARG A 60 3.32 -5.61 2.08
N ILE A 61 3.22 -5.19 0.84
CA ILE A 61 4.29 -5.36 -0.15
C ILE A 61 4.59 -4.09 -0.92
N ARG A 62 5.80 -4.03 -1.47
CA ARG A 62 6.18 -3.07 -2.51
C ARG A 62 6.51 -3.79 -3.81
N LEU A 63 5.91 -3.31 -4.91
CA LEU A 63 6.21 -3.70 -6.28
C LEU A 63 6.98 -2.58 -6.99
N PHE A 64 8.09 -2.92 -7.62
CA PHE A 64 8.97 -1.95 -8.30
C PHE A 64 8.47 -1.50 -9.68
N SER A 65 7.48 -2.21 -10.21
CA SER A 65 6.74 -1.88 -11.44
C SER A 65 5.38 -2.60 -11.41
N PRO A 66 4.41 -2.21 -12.25
CA PRO A 66 3.22 -3.03 -12.47
C PRO A 66 3.60 -4.42 -12.97
N ASP A 67 3.08 -5.44 -12.29
CA ASP A 67 3.14 -6.85 -12.68
C ASP A 67 1.71 -7.39 -12.56
N TRP A 68 1.04 -7.59 -13.69
CA TRP A 68 -0.38 -7.93 -13.72
C TRP A 68 -0.67 -9.32 -13.15
N ASP A 69 0.26 -10.26 -13.25
CA ASP A 69 0.11 -11.59 -12.63
C ASP A 69 0.11 -11.48 -11.10
N VAL A 70 0.98 -10.60 -10.57
CA VAL A 70 1.02 -10.31 -9.13
C VAL A 70 -0.22 -9.54 -8.68
N LEU A 71 -0.65 -8.51 -9.41
CA LEU A 71 -1.87 -7.77 -9.08
C LEU A 71 -3.12 -8.64 -9.17
N ASN A 72 -3.18 -9.58 -10.12
CA ASN A 72 -4.24 -10.59 -10.19
C ASN A 72 -4.27 -11.46 -8.94
N ALA A 73 -3.11 -11.97 -8.50
CA ALA A 73 -3.00 -12.81 -7.31
C ALA A 73 -3.31 -12.07 -5.99
N LEU A 74 -3.18 -10.73 -5.98
CA LEU A 74 -3.44 -9.90 -4.80
C LEU A 74 -4.91 -9.53 -4.60
N ARG A 75 -5.77 -9.70 -5.61
CA ARG A 75 -7.20 -9.36 -5.49
C ARG A 75 -7.84 -10.10 -4.30
N GLY A 76 -8.51 -9.36 -3.43
CA GLY A 76 -9.18 -9.92 -2.26
C GLY A 76 -8.26 -10.51 -1.19
N SER A 77 -6.94 -10.36 -1.31
CA SER A 77 -5.98 -10.91 -0.33
C SER A 77 -5.92 -10.12 0.98
N GLY A 78 -6.31 -8.84 0.95
CA GLY A 78 -6.14 -7.90 2.06
C GLY A 78 -4.71 -7.35 2.21
N ILE A 79 -3.77 -7.75 1.34
CA ILE A 79 -2.39 -7.25 1.38
C ILE A 79 -2.33 -5.85 0.77
N GLY A 80 -1.80 -4.89 1.52
CA GLY A 80 -1.56 -3.52 1.08
C GLY A 80 -0.38 -3.42 0.10
N VAL A 81 -0.54 -2.65 -0.97
CA VAL A 81 0.44 -2.55 -2.06
C VAL A 81 0.98 -1.14 -2.20
N VAL A 82 2.30 -0.99 -2.17
CA VAL A 82 3.02 0.16 -2.75
C VAL A 82 3.36 -0.20 -4.19
N LEU A 83 2.80 0.52 -5.16
CA LEU A 83 3.07 0.29 -6.58
C LEU A 83 3.98 1.40 -7.11
N CYS A 84 5.16 1.02 -7.62
CA CYS A 84 6.09 1.97 -8.21
C CYS A 84 5.82 2.20 -9.70
N VAL A 85 5.93 3.45 -10.12
CA VAL A 85 6.14 3.86 -11.51
C VAL A 85 7.60 3.60 -11.85
N PRO A 86 7.92 2.86 -12.94
CA PRO A 86 9.30 2.66 -13.38
C PRO A 86 10.00 3.99 -13.71
N ASN A 87 11.31 4.11 -13.40
CA ASN A 87 12.07 5.35 -13.65
C ASN A 87 11.96 5.83 -15.12
N ARG A 88 12.03 4.90 -16.07
CA ARG A 88 11.88 5.16 -17.52
C ARG A 88 10.57 5.84 -17.91
N ASP A 89 9.51 5.70 -17.10
CA ASP A 89 8.20 6.25 -17.41
C ASP A 89 8.00 7.64 -16.77
N ILE A 90 8.86 8.08 -15.84
CA ILE A 90 8.69 9.32 -15.07
C ILE A 90 8.58 10.54 -15.99
N GLN A 91 9.48 10.66 -16.98
CA GLN A 91 9.47 11.81 -17.89
C GLN A 91 8.16 11.89 -18.67
N ARG A 92 7.71 10.77 -19.24
CA ARG A 92 6.45 10.71 -19.99
C ARG A 92 5.26 10.99 -19.07
N MET A 93 5.25 10.41 -17.87
CA MET A 93 4.24 10.64 -16.84
C MET A 93 4.09 12.12 -16.49
N GLY A 94 5.20 12.86 -16.43
CA GLY A 94 5.22 14.29 -16.14
C GLY A 94 4.77 15.17 -17.31
N ASN A 95 5.07 14.77 -18.55
CA ASN A 95 4.81 15.58 -19.74
C ASN A 95 3.44 15.31 -20.38
N ASP A 96 2.84 14.16 -20.11
CA ASP A 96 1.62 13.68 -20.76
C ASP A 96 0.59 13.23 -19.71
N PRO A 97 -0.38 14.10 -19.36
CA PRO A 97 -1.46 13.76 -18.42
C PRO A 97 -2.33 12.59 -18.88
N ASP A 98 -2.52 12.39 -20.18
CA ASP A 98 -3.33 11.29 -20.72
C ASP A 98 -2.59 9.96 -20.54
N PHE A 99 -1.27 9.96 -20.72
CA PHE A 99 -0.44 8.80 -20.36
C PHE A 99 -0.58 8.45 -18.88
N ALA A 100 -0.57 9.44 -17.98
CA ALA A 100 -0.76 9.20 -16.55
C ALA A 100 -2.17 8.67 -16.22
N GLY A 101 -3.20 9.20 -16.86
CA GLY A 101 -4.57 8.69 -16.77
C GLY A 101 -4.67 7.23 -17.21
N ASN A 102 -4.11 6.90 -18.37
CA ASN A 102 -4.07 5.53 -18.89
C ASN A 102 -3.27 4.59 -17.98
N TRP A 103 -2.16 5.07 -17.40
CA TRP A 103 -1.37 4.28 -16.46
C TRP A 103 -2.17 3.94 -15.20
N ILE A 104 -2.90 4.92 -14.62
CA ILE A 104 -3.79 4.68 -13.48
C ILE A 104 -4.92 3.72 -13.85
N TRP A 105 -5.54 3.90 -15.02
CA TRP A 105 -6.61 3.00 -15.46
C TRP A 105 -6.12 1.56 -15.53
N ASN A 106 -5.03 1.32 -16.28
CA ASN A 106 -4.50 -0.02 -16.52
C ASN A 106 -3.95 -0.70 -15.28
N ASN A 107 -3.31 0.04 -14.37
CA ASN A 107 -2.52 -0.57 -13.28
C ASN A 107 -3.17 -0.45 -11.89
N VAL A 108 -4.17 0.42 -11.74
CA VAL A 108 -4.84 0.65 -10.46
C VAL A 108 -6.34 0.36 -10.58
N LEU A 109 -7.03 0.98 -11.54
CA LEU A 109 -8.49 0.86 -11.62
C LEU A 109 -8.95 -0.52 -12.12
N SER A 110 -8.23 -1.11 -13.10
CA SER A 110 -8.46 -2.49 -13.54
C SER A 110 -8.25 -3.54 -12.44
N PHE A 111 -7.63 -3.16 -11.32
CA PHE A 111 -7.35 -4.00 -10.16
C PHE A 111 -8.07 -3.48 -8.90
N GLY A 112 -9.33 -3.06 -9.03
CA GLY A 112 -10.11 -2.43 -7.95
C GLY A 112 -10.19 -3.19 -6.61
N ASP A 113 -10.00 -4.51 -6.63
CA ASP A 113 -9.99 -5.37 -5.43
C ASP A 113 -8.60 -5.54 -4.78
N VAL A 114 -7.59 -4.85 -5.31
CA VAL A 114 -6.26 -4.74 -4.71
C VAL A 114 -6.21 -3.51 -3.80
N GLN A 115 -5.62 -3.68 -2.61
CA GLN A 115 -5.49 -2.58 -1.64
C GLN A 115 -4.26 -1.72 -1.91
N PHE A 116 -4.36 -0.79 -2.87
CA PHE A 116 -3.28 0.17 -3.12
C PHE A 116 -3.13 1.18 -1.97
N ARG A 117 -1.99 1.13 -1.28
CA ARG A 117 -1.64 2.02 -0.17
C ARG A 117 -0.95 3.28 -0.66
N TYR A 118 -0.05 3.15 -1.64
CA TYR A 118 0.71 4.26 -2.21
C TYR A 118 1.04 3.99 -3.67
N ILE A 119 1.05 5.05 -4.47
CA ILE A 119 1.73 5.05 -5.78
C ILE A 119 3.05 5.79 -5.60
N SER A 120 4.17 5.14 -5.85
CA SER A 120 5.50 5.75 -5.74
C SER A 120 6.05 6.09 -7.12
N VAL A 121 6.33 7.34 -7.40
CA VAL A 121 6.96 7.79 -8.65
C VAL A 121 8.46 7.51 -8.57
N GLY A 122 8.88 6.47 -9.28
CA GLY A 122 10.27 6.04 -9.32
C GLY A 122 10.71 5.11 -8.19
N ASN A 123 11.91 4.58 -8.36
CA ASN A 123 12.68 3.86 -7.37
C ASN A 123 14.07 4.49 -7.27
N GLU A 124 14.38 5.04 -6.09
CA GLU A 124 15.71 5.56 -5.75
C GLU A 124 16.22 6.61 -6.74
N VAL A 125 15.34 7.50 -7.19
CA VAL A 125 15.77 8.58 -8.09
C VAL A 125 16.74 9.48 -7.32
N ASN A 126 17.93 9.69 -7.88
CA ASN A 126 18.96 10.53 -7.29
C ASN A 126 18.61 12.00 -7.55
N ILE A 127 17.85 12.63 -6.66
CA ILE A 127 17.43 14.02 -6.79
C ILE A 127 18.52 14.91 -6.15
N PRO A 128 19.03 15.97 -6.82
CA PRO A 128 18.59 16.53 -8.12
C PRO A 128 19.37 16.06 -9.35
N TYR A 129 20.23 15.05 -9.25
CA TYR A 129 21.23 14.72 -10.28
C TYR A 129 20.74 13.81 -11.41
N ALA A 130 19.69 13.02 -11.19
CA ALA A 130 19.12 12.13 -12.19
C ALA A 130 18.37 12.94 -13.27
N GLY A 131 18.39 12.48 -14.52
CA GLY A 131 17.70 13.15 -15.63
C GLY A 131 16.18 13.26 -15.42
N GLU A 132 15.62 12.33 -14.66
CA GLU A 132 14.20 12.28 -14.31
C GLU A 132 13.80 13.25 -13.19
N SER A 133 14.76 13.87 -12.48
CA SER A 133 14.50 14.68 -11.28
C SER A 133 13.48 15.78 -11.51
N ASN A 134 13.59 16.50 -12.63
CA ASN A 134 12.68 17.60 -12.99
C ASN A 134 11.27 17.13 -13.36
N HIS A 135 11.08 15.83 -13.60
CA HIS A 135 9.81 15.24 -14.01
C HIS A 135 9.06 14.57 -12.85
N ILE A 136 9.67 14.39 -11.68
CA ILE A 136 9.02 13.75 -10.52
C ILE A 136 7.77 14.51 -10.07
N LEU A 137 7.90 15.82 -9.80
CA LEU A 137 6.77 16.61 -9.32
C LEU A 137 5.64 16.71 -10.36
N PRO A 138 5.90 16.99 -11.66
CA PRO A 138 4.89 16.89 -12.70
C PRO A 138 4.21 15.51 -12.77
N ALA A 139 4.99 14.42 -12.72
CA ALA A 139 4.45 13.05 -12.74
C ALA A 139 3.54 12.77 -11.53
N MET A 140 3.97 13.18 -10.33
CA MET A 140 3.16 13.05 -9.11
C MET A 140 1.83 13.81 -9.24
N ARG A 141 1.84 15.03 -9.79
CA ARG A 141 0.62 15.83 -10.01
C ARG A 141 -0.33 15.17 -11.01
N ASN A 142 0.19 14.69 -12.14
CA ASN A 142 -0.64 14.04 -13.15
C ASN A 142 -1.29 12.76 -12.62
N LEU A 143 -0.53 11.91 -11.93
CA LEU A 143 -1.06 10.70 -11.27
C LEU A 143 -2.06 11.02 -10.17
N HIS A 144 -1.79 12.06 -9.35
CA HIS A 144 -2.72 12.50 -8.32
C HIS A 144 -4.05 12.94 -8.94
N ASN A 145 -4.01 13.77 -9.98
CA ASN A 145 -5.20 14.25 -10.67
C ASN A 145 -6.00 13.10 -11.30
N ALA A 146 -5.32 12.15 -11.94
CA ALA A 146 -5.96 10.95 -12.49
C ALA A 146 -6.66 10.10 -11.42
N LEU A 147 -6.02 9.88 -10.26
CA LEU A 147 -6.65 9.19 -9.13
C LEU A 147 -7.87 9.95 -8.60
N ARG A 148 -7.77 11.28 -8.43
CA ARG A 148 -8.88 12.11 -7.96
C ARG A 148 -10.06 12.11 -8.94
N ALA A 149 -9.81 12.21 -10.24
CA ALA A 149 -10.83 12.14 -11.27
C ALA A 149 -11.58 10.78 -11.24
N ALA A 150 -10.88 9.71 -10.86
CA ALA A 150 -11.46 8.37 -10.68
C ALA A 150 -12.06 8.13 -9.27
N GLY A 151 -12.17 9.16 -8.43
CA GLY A 151 -12.73 9.05 -7.07
C GLY A 151 -11.84 8.27 -6.08
N LYS A 152 -10.55 8.09 -6.39
CA LYS A 152 -9.58 7.42 -5.51
C LYS A 152 -8.83 8.43 -4.65
N THR A 153 -8.43 7.98 -3.45
CA THR A 153 -7.72 8.79 -2.46
C THR A 153 -6.30 8.30 -2.17
N THR A 154 -5.84 7.25 -2.88
CA THR A 154 -4.52 6.67 -2.73
C THR A 154 -3.43 7.76 -2.85
N PRO A 155 -2.58 7.95 -1.83
CA PRO A 155 -1.51 8.94 -1.88
C PRO A 155 -0.48 8.62 -2.96
N VAL A 156 0.05 9.68 -3.57
CA VAL A 156 1.17 9.62 -4.52
C VAL A 156 2.41 10.18 -3.85
N THR A 157 3.52 9.46 -3.92
CA THR A 157 4.81 9.80 -3.30
C THR A 157 5.95 9.52 -4.27
N THR A 158 7.21 9.64 -3.82
CA THR A 158 8.40 9.18 -4.54
C THR A 158 9.34 8.47 -3.58
N THR A 159 10.15 7.55 -4.09
CA THR A 159 11.23 6.90 -3.33
C THR A 159 12.56 7.51 -3.77
N ILE A 160 13.20 8.24 -2.86
CA ILE A 160 14.50 8.89 -3.09
C ILE A 160 15.65 7.97 -2.67
N SER A 161 16.80 8.14 -3.31
CA SER A 161 18.06 7.58 -2.80
C SER A 161 18.70 8.56 -1.81
N PHE A 162 19.29 8.04 -0.73
CA PHE A 162 20.16 8.81 0.16
C PHE A 162 21.65 8.73 -0.25
N GLY A 163 21.98 7.97 -1.31
CA GLY A 163 23.34 7.76 -1.78
C GLY A 163 23.87 8.97 -2.54
N GLY A 164 24.47 9.92 -1.81
CA GLY A 164 25.10 11.10 -2.41
C GLY A 164 25.50 12.22 -1.42
N LEU A 165 25.49 11.96 -0.11
CA LEU A 165 26.22 12.79 0.87
C LEU A 165 27.68 12.35 0.95
#